data_AF-A0AAN0IGH0-F1
#
_entry.id   AF-A0AAN0IGH0-F1
#
_cell.length_a   1.000
_cell.length_b   1.000
_cell.length_c   1.000
_cell.angle_alpha   90.00
_cell.angle_beta   90.00
_cell.angle_gamma   90.00
#
_symmetry.space_group_name_H-M   'P 1'
#
loop_
_entity.id
_entity.type
_entity.pdbx_description
1 polymer ?
#
loop_
_entity_poly.entity_id
_entity_poly.type
_entity_poly.pdbx_seq_one_letter_code
_entity_poly.pdbx_strand_id
1 'polypeptide(L)'
;MDDNKPTPLDSSCLSDGSLKQNASQMWTLGRFLPLVVGHLIPENNENWINYLRLLEIMSIIFGPVAEKNDCVYLESLISDHHISLKMLYPNLHITPKLHYMIHIPRLMLQYGPLVHHWTMRYEAKHRYFKQMASIMGNFTNICYSLSLRHQLYQCYLNLATDDLPEEKLEVGQSINVIVPQRHFYYETEWILSTETHAKYM
;
A
#
# COMPACT_ATOMS: atom_id res chain seq x y z
N MET A 1 -6.73 -9.73 -14.15
CA MET A 1 -7.32 -9.45 -12.83
C MET A 1 -6.60 -10.36 -11.86
N ASP A 2 -6.00 -9.82 -10.80
CA ASP A 2 -5.59 -10.69 -9.71
C ASP A 2 -6.87 -11.14 -9.00
N ASP A 3 -7.15 -12.42 -9.05
CA ASP A 3 -8.28 -12.95 -8.32
C ASP A 3 -7.97 -12.80 -6.82
N ASN A 4 -8.73 -11.97 -6.13
CA ASN A 4 -8.68 -11.85 -4.66
C ASN A 4 -9.15 -13.13 -3.94
N LYS A 5 -9.34 -14.22 -4.69
CA LYS A 5 -9.73 -15.54 -4.22
C LYS A 5 -8.58 -16.13 -3.38
N PRO A 6 -8.83 -16.49 -2.11
CA PRO A 6 -7.84 -17.18 -1.30
C PRO A 6 -7.35 -18.47 -1.97
N THR A 7 -6.05 -18.75 -1.85
CA THR A 7 -5.44 -20.01 -2.28
C THR A 7 -5.98 -21.16 -1.42
N PRO A 8 -6.23 -22.35 -1.99
CA PRO A 8 -6.63 -23.53 -1.21
C PRO A 8 -5.70 -23.77 -0.02
N LEU A 9 -6.29 -24.10 1.13
CA LEU A 9 -5.56 -24.45 2.34
C LEU A 9 -5.33 -25.95 2.36
N ASP A 10 -4.09 -26.38 2.14
CA ASP A 10 -3.69 -27.78 2.31
C ASP A 10 -3.43 -28.09 3.79
N SER A 11 -3.50 -29.37 4.17
CA SER A 11 -3.23 -29.82 5.53
C SER A 11 -1.83 -29.46 6.03
N SER A 12 -0.85 -29.33 5.12
CA SER A 12 0.51 -28.86 5.43
C SER A 12 0.57 -27.38 5.83
N CYS A 13 -0.37 -26.54 5.38
CA CYS A 13 -0.42 -25.13 5.80
C CYS A 13 -0.80 -24.98 7.29
N LEU A 14 -1.49 -25.98 7.86
CA LEU A 14 -1.93 -25.98 9.24
C LEU A 14 -0.81 -26.38 10.22
N SER A 15 0.15 -27.20 9.79
CA SER A 15 1.30 -27.58 10.62
C SER A 15 2.33 -26.45 10.73
N ASP A 16 2.56 -25.73 9.63
CA ASP A 16 3.67 -24.78 9.52
C ASP A 16 3.25 -23.34 9.89
N GLY A 17 1.95 -23.09 10.13
CA GLY A 17 1.40 -21.78 10.45
C GLY A 17 1.46 -20.75 9.32
N SER A 18 1.89 -21.15 8.12
CA SER A 18 2.00 -20.30 6.94
C SER A 18 0.90 -20.60 5.92
N LEU A 19 -0.05 -19.67 5.81
CA LEU A 19 -1.22 -19.82 4.93
C LEU A 19 -0.93 -19.54 3.44
N LYS A 20 0.31 -19.19 3.07
CA LYS A 20 0.76 -18.89 1.69
C LYS A 20 -0.20 -18.02 0.87
N GLN A 21 -0.77 -16.99 1.51
CA GLN A 21 -1.66 -16.01 0.88
C GLN A 21 -0.89 -14.71 0.60
N ASN A 22 -1.24 -14.02 -0.49
CA ASN A 22 -0.88 -12.60 -0.64
C ASN A 22 -1.77 -11.71 0.28
N ALA A 23 -1.49 -10.41 0.33
CA ALA A 23 -2.19 -9.50 1.23
C ALA A 23 -3.70 -9.39 0.97
N SER A 24 -4.14 -9.29 -0.30
CA SER A 24 -5.56 -9.17 -0.63
C SER A 24 -6.31 -10.48 -0.41
N GLN A 25 -5.67 -11.61 -0.69
CA GLN A 25 -6.18 -12.95 -0.39
C GLN A 25 -6.33 -13.17 1.11
N MET A 26 -5.33 -12.78 1.92
CA MET A 26 -5.39 -12.90 3.38
C MET A 26 -6.51 -12.05 3.98
N TRP A 27 -6.68 -10.82 3.48
CA TRP A 27 -7.78 -9.96 3.91
C TRP A 27 -9.14 -10.55 3.55
N THR A 28 -9.28 -11.09 2.33
CA THR A 28 -10.50 -11.77 1.88
C THR A 28 -10.79 -12.99 2.75
N LEU A 29 -9.81 -13.87 2.95
CA LEU A 29 -9.93 -15.04 3.81
C LEU A 29 -10.39 -14.65 5.22
N GLY A 30 -9.69 -13.70 5.86
CA GLY A 30 -10.02 -13.25 7.20
C GLY A 30 -11.42 -12.65 7.31
N ARG A 31 -11.83 -11.82 6.35
CA ARG A 31 -13.15 -11.18 6.38
C ARG A 31 -14.30 -12.17 6.23
N PHE A 32 -14.14 -13.20 5.41
CA PHE A 32 -15.19 -14.18 5.12
C PHE A 32 -15.14 -15.41 6.02
N LEU A 33 -14.05 -15.66 6.74
CA LEU A 33 -13.93 -16.81 7.63
C LEU A 33 -15.08 -16.91 8.66
N PRO A 34 -15.52 -15.82 9.33
CA PRO A 34 -16.66 -15.89 10.24
C PRO A 34 -17.95 -16.38 9.59
N LEU A 35 -18.17 -16.05 8.32
CA LEU A 35 -19.36 -16.49 7.58
C LEU A 35 -19.30 -17.98 7.23
N VAL A 36 -18.10 -18.50 6.97
CA VAL A 36 -17.91 -19.89 6.57
C VAL A 36 -17.94 -20.84 7.77
N VAL A 37 -17.24 -20.52 8.85
CA VAL A 37 -17.05 -21.45 9.99
C VAL A 37 -17.63 -20.95 11.31
N GLY A 38 -18.17 -19.74 11.38
CA GLY A 38 -18.64 -19.15 12.64
C GLY A 38 -19.68 -19.99 13.38
N HIS A 39 -20.55 -20.69 12.63
CA HIS A 39 -21.56 -21.60 13.19
C HIS A 39 -20.99 -22.88 13.82
N LEU A 40 -19.73 -23.20 13.54
CA LEU A 40 -19.03 -24.37 14.10
C LEU A 40 -18.28 -24.04 15.39
N ILE A 41 -18.21 -22.75 15.76
CA ILE A 41 -17.38 -22.29 16.86
C ILE A 41 -18.24 -22.14 18.10
N PRO A 42 -17.83 -22.71 19.25
CA PRO A 42 -18.58 -22.60 20.50
C PRO A 42 -18.82 -21.15 20.90
N GLU A 43 -19.99 -20.92 21.50
CA GLU A 43 -20.29 -19.64 22.15
C GLU A 43 -19.23 -19.33 23.21
N ASN A 44 -18.91 -18.04 23.37
CA ASN A 44 -17.94 -17.54 24.34
C ASN A 44 -16.50 -18.08 24.18
N ASN A 45 -16.14 -18.61 23.00
CA ASN A 45 -14.75 -18.95 22.72
C ASN A 45 -13.88 -17.69 22.69
N GLU A 46 -13.00 -17.53 23.68
CA GLU A 46 -12.18 -16.31 23.84
C GLU A 46 -11.23 -16.06 22.66
N ASN A 47 -10.67 -17.11 22.06
CA ASN A 47 -9.81 -16.97 20.87
C ASN A 47 -10.60 -16.41 19.69
N TRP A 48 -11.83 -16.89 19.51
CA TRP A 48 -12.73 -16.42 18.48
C TRP A 48 -13.18 -14.98 18.70
N ILE A 49 -13.55 -14.63 19.94
CA ILE A 49 -13.90 -13.26 20.31
C ILE A 49 -12.72 -12.32 20.02
N ASN A 50 -11.51 -12.73 20.39
CA ASN A 50 -10.32 -11.92 20.12
C ASN A 50 -10.05 -11.78 18.60
N TYR A 51 -10.28 -12.84 17.83
CA TYR A 51 -10.21 -12.78 16.37
C TYR A 51 -11.26 -11.85 15.75
N LEU A 52 -12.52 -11.89 16.21
CA LEU A 52 -13.56 -10.97 15.75
C LEU A 52 -13.22 -9.52 16.10
N ARG A 53 -12.64 -9.27 17.27
CA ARG A 53 -12.14 -7.95 17.66
C ARG A 53 -11.04 -7.45 16.72
N LEU A 54 -10.15 -8.33 16.26
CA LEU A 54 -9.17 -7.98 15.23
C LEU A 54 -9.85 -7.59 13.92
N LEU A 55 -10.91 -8.29 13.50
CA LEU A 55 -11.66 -7.93 12.28
C LEU A 55 -12.35 -6.57 12.42
N GLU A 56 -12.88 -6.25 13.60
CA GLU A 56 -13.47 -4.95 13.91
C GLU A 56 -12.43 -3.83 13.84
N ILE A 57 -11.26 -4.01 14.46
CA ILE A 57 -10.11 -3.10 14.36
C ILE A 57 -9.76 -2.85 12.89
N MET A 58 -9.61 -3.92 12.10
CA MET A 58 -9.28 -3.82 10.69
C MET A 58 -10.36 -3.12 9.88
N SER A 59 -11.64 -3.28 10.24
CA SER A 59 -12.75 -2.59 9.58
C SER A 59 -12.69 -1.07 9.74
N ILE A 60 -12.29 -0.59 10.92
CA ILE A 60 -12.12 0.85 11.19
C ILE A 60 -10.88 1.38 10.46
N ILE A 61 -9.74 0.66 10.55
CA ILE A 61 -8.48 1.09 9.92
C ILE A 61 -8.59 1.18 8.39
N PHE A 62 -9.33 0.26 7.77
CA PHE A 62 -9.57 0.26 6.32
C PHE A 62 -10.78 1.10 5.89
N GLY A 63 -11.46 1.75 6.83
CA GLY A 63 -12.54 2.68 6.53
C GLY A 63 -12.05 3.86 5.68
N PRO A 64 -12.79 4.27 4.62
CA PRO A 64 -12.45 5.45 3.83
C PRO A 64 -12.72 6.75 4.58
N VAL A 65 -13.51 6.71 5.65
CA VAL A 65 -13.86 7.83 6.50
C VAL A 65 -13.69 7.38 7.94
N ALA A 66 -13.18 8.28 8.79
CA ALA A 66 -13.02 8.03 10.21
C ALA A 66 -13.28 9.33 10.98
N GLU A 67 -14.11 9.24 12.00
CA GLU A 67 -14.39 10.31 12.93
C GLU A 67 -13.44 10.25 14.13
N LYS A 68 -13.41 11.35 14.90
CA LYS A 68 -12.62 11.40 16.14
C LYS A 68 -13.06 10.32 17.14
N ASN A 69 -14.36 10.06 17.23
CA ASN A 69 -14.91 9.03 18.11
C ASN A 69 -14.47 7.63 17.68
N ASP A 70 -14.37 7.36 16.36
CA ASP A 70 -13.85 6.09 15.85
C ASP A 70 -12.41 5.87 16.30
N CYS A 71 -11.59 6.92 16.35
CA CYS A 71 -10.20 6.82 16.81
C CYS A 71 -10.11 6.47 18.30
N VAL A 72 -10.95 7.08 19.15
CA VAL A 72 -11.01 6.77 20.59
C VAL A 72 -11.49 5.33 20.81
N TYR A 73 -12.51 4.91 20.07
CA TYR A 73 -13.03 3.55 20.12
C TYR A 73 -11.98 2.53 19.67
N LEU A 74 -11.28 2.83 18.57
CA LEU A 74 -10.19 2.01 18.05
C LEU A 74 -9.05 1.83 19.06
N GLU A 75 -8.70 2.87 19.81
CA GLU A 75 -7.70 2.78 20.88
C GLU A 75 -8.10 1.77 21.96
N SER A 76 -9.36 1.82 22.42
CA SER A 76 -9.90 0.84 23.38
C SER A 76 -9.90 -0.58 22.80
N LEU A 77 -10.39 -0.75 21.57
CA LEU A 77 -10.44 -2.05 20.90
C LEU A 77 -9.05 -2.68 20.77
N ILE A 78 -8.04 -1.89 20.39
CA ILE A 78 -6.66 -2.36 20.25
C ILE A 78 -6.09 -2.77 21.61
N SER A 79 -6.34 -1.98 22.65
CA SER A 79 -5.91 -2.32 24.02
C SER A 79 -6.50 -3.67 24.46
N ASP A 80 -7.83 -3.82 24.36
CA ASP A 80 -8.55 -5.02 24.76
C ASP A 80 -8.11 -6.25 23.95
N HIS A 81 -7.89 -6.07 22.64
CA HIS A 81 -7.38 -7.11 21.76
C HIS A 81 -5.98 -7.57 22.18
N HIS A 82 -5.04 -6.66 22.40
CA HIS A 82 -3.66 -7.03 22.73
C HIS A 82 -3.56 -7.67 24.13
N ILE A 83 -4.32 -7.16 25.10
CA ILE A 83 -4.39 -7.75 26.45
C ILE A 83 -4.92 -9.19 26.34
N SER A 84 -6.06 -9.38 25.67
CA SER A 84 -6.65 -10.71 25.45
C SER A 84 -5.69 -11.64 24.70
N LEU A 85 -5.06 -11.15 23.63
CA LEU A 85 -4.10 -11.92 22.84
C LEU A 85 -2.92 -12.40 23.69
N LYS A 86 -2.40 -11.56 24.60
CA LYS A 86 -1.31 -11.95 25.50
C LYS A 86 -1.73 -12.93 26.57
N MET A 87 -2.95 -12.83 27.10
CA MET A 87 -3.48 -13.81 28.05
C MET A 87 -3.70 -15.17 27.39
N LEU A 88 -4.28 -15.19 26.19
CA LEU A 88 -4.55 -16.41 25.42
C LEU A 88 -3.28 -17.09 24.89
N TYR A 89 -2.28 -16.29 24.53
CA TYR A 89 -1.00 -16.76 23.99
C TYR A 89 0.19 -16.14 24.74
N PRO A 90 0.49 -16.57 25.98
CA PRO A 90 1.53 -15.95 26.82
C PRO A 90 2.92 -15.91 26.16
N ASN A 91 3.26 -16.97 25.45
CA ASN A 91 4.55 -17.15 24.78
C ASN A 91 4.63 -16.49 23.39
N LEU A 92 3.57 -15.79 22.94
CA LEU A 92 3.54 -15.13 21.64
C LEU A 92 4.54 -13.98 21.58
N HIS A 93 5.43 -13.99 20.59
CA HIS A 93 6.28 -12.84 20.30
C HIS A 93 5.47 -11.70 19.67
N ILE A 94 5.62 -10.50 20.24
CA ILE A 94 4.97 -9.30 19.70
C ILE A 94 5.70 -8.89 18.43
N THR A 95 5.00 -9.01 17.30
CA THR A 95 5.54 -8.60 16.01
C THR A 95 5.52 -7.07 15.89
N PRO A 96 6.40 -6.47 15.05
CA PRO A 96 6.35 -5.03 14.76
C PRO A 96 4.98 -4.55 14.29
N LYS A 97 4.27 -5.36 13.48
CA LYS A 97 2.91 -5.05 13.02
C LYS A 97 1.94 -4.87 14.19
N LEU A 98 1.98 -5.79 15.15
CA LEU A 98 1.12 -5.71 16.33
C LEU A 98 1.50 -4.52 17.21
N HIS A 99 2.79 -4.26 17.39
CA HIS A 99 3.26 -3.09 18.14
C HIS A 99 2.81 -1.78 17.48
N TYR A 100 3.01 -1.60 16.17
CA TYR A 100 2.62 -0.37 15.48
C TYR A 100 1.12 -0.10 15.48
N MET A 101 0.29 -1.13 15.64
CA MET A 101 -1.16 -0.99 15.71
C MET A 101 -1.58 0.00 16.82
N ILE A 102 -0.87 0.03 17.96
CA ILE A 102 -1.18 0.94 19.08
C ILE A 102 -1.03 2.42 18.72
N HIS A 103 -0.27 2.74 17.66
CA HIS A 103 -0.07 4.11 17.21
C HIS A 103 -1.10 4.54 16.16
N ILE A 104 -1.85 3.60 15.59
CA ILE A 104 -2.81 3.87 14.52
C ILE A 104 -3.88 4.88 14.92
N PRO A 105 -4.51 4.83 16.13
CA PRO A 105 -5.47 5.85 16.54
C PRO A 105 -4.91 7.27 16.46
N ARG A 106 -3.70 7.49 17.00
CA ARG A 106 -3.02 8.80 16.95
C ARG A 106 -2.70 9.23 15.52
N LEU A 107 -2.28 8.30 14.67
CA LEU A 107 -1.99 8.59 13.26
C LEU A 107 -3.26 8.94 12.49
N MET A 108 -4.38 8.26 12.76
CA MET A 108 -5.68 8.58 12.15
C MET A 108 -6.18 9.97 12.56
N LEU A 109 -5.99 10.37 13.82
CA LEU A 109 -6.30 11.73 14.27
C LEU A 109 -5.46 12.80 13.57
N GLN A 110 -4.21 12.49 13.21
CA GLN A 110 -3.29 13.45 12.61
C GLN A 110 -3.40 13.53 11.08
N TYR A 111 -3.60 12.39 10.42
CA TYR A 111 -3.52 12.28 8.95
C TYR A 111 -4.85 11.87 8.29
N GLY A 112 -5.90 11.70 9.08
CA GLY A 112 -7.17 11.16 8.62
C GLY A 112 -7.11 9.65 8.32
N PRO A 113 -8.05 9.13 7.52
CA PRO A 113 -8.12 7.71 7.21
C PRO A 113 -6.84 7.17 6.56
N LEU A 114 -6.20 6.20 7.20
CA LEU A 114 -4.90 5.66 6.77
C LEU A 114 -4.96 4.85 5.46
N VAL A 115 -6.15 4.41 5.07
CA VAL A 115 -6.37 3.75 3.78
C VAL A 115 -6.01 4.64 2.59
N HIS A 116 -5.95 5.97 2.73
CA HIS A 116 -5.50 6.85 1.65
C HIS A 116 -3.97 6.92 1.52
N HIS A 117 -3.24 6.47 2.54
CA HIS A 117 -1.78 6.54 2.62
C HIS A 117 -1.09 5.20 2.33
N TRP A 118 -1.85 4.12 2.08
CA TRP A 118 -1.31 2.80 1.83
C TRP A 118 -0.62 2.65 0.46
N THR A 119 0.32 1.70 0.35
CA THR A 119 1.15 1.53 -0.84
C THR A 119 0.60 0.61 -1.92
N MET A 120 -0.55 -0.04 -1.67
CA MET A 120 -1.14 -1.04 -2.57
C MET A 120 -1.32 -0.53 -4.00
N ARG A 121 -1.75 0.73 -4.18
CA ARG A 121 -1.91 1.35 -5.51
C ARG A 121 -0.58 1.58 -6.20
N TYR A 122 0.45 2.00 -5.46
CA TYR A 122 1.80 2.18 -6.01
C TYR A 122 2.41 0.84 -6.41
N GLU A 123 2.25 -0.20 -5.61
CA GLU A 123 2.72 -1.56 -5.95
C GLU A 123 2.01 -2.12 -7.19
N ALA A 124 0.68 -1.93 -7.28
CA ALA A 124 -0.09 -2.30 -8.46
C ALA A 124 0.39 -1.55 -9.71
N LYS A 125 0.63 -0.23 -9.61
CA LYS A 125 1.17 0.57 -10.72
C LYS A 125 2.59 0.14 -11.10
N HIS A 126 3.42 -0.21 -10.11
CA HIS A 126 4.79 -0.65 -10.33
C HIS A 126 4.87 -1.94 -11.16
N ARG A 127 3.84 -2.79 -11.13
CA ARG A 127 3.76 -3.99 -11.98
C ARG A 127 3.89 -3.67 -13.48
N TYR A 128 3.25 -2.61 -13.95
CA TYR A 128 3.37 -2.16 -15.35
C TYR A 128 4.83 -1.90 -15.70
N PHE A 129 5.54 -1.17 -14.84
CA PHE A 129 6.95 -0.82 -15.06
C PHE A 129 7.86 -2.05 -15.06
N LYS A 130 7.65 -3.00 -14.15
CA LYS A 130 8.39 -4.28 -14.14
C LYS A 130 8.18 -5.08 -15.43
N GLN A 131 6.94 -5.16 -15.90
CA GLN A 131 6.63 -5.86 -17.13
C GLN A 131 7.28 -5.19 -18.35
N MET A 132 7.18 -3.86 -18.45
CA MET A 132 7.80 -3.11 -19.55
C MET A 132 9.32 -3.22 -19.53
N ALA A 133 9.96 -3.15 -18.36
CA ALA A 133 11.40 -3.35 -18.22
C ALA A 133 11.83 -4.71 -18.78
N SER A 134 11.11 -5.77 -18.43
CA SER A 134 11.37 -7.13 -18.93
C SER A 134 11.18 -7.26 -20.44
N ILE A 135 10.19 -6.56 -21.01
CA ILE A 135 9.92 -6.60 -22.46
C ILE A 135 10.97 -5.81 -23.24
N MET A 136 11.36 -4.64 -22.74
CA MET A 136 12.30 -3.76 -23.43
C MET A 136 13.70 -4.37 -23.51
N GLY A 137 14.12 -5.12 -22.49
CA GLY A 137 15.44 -5.78 -22.45
C GLY A 137 16.64 -4.83 -22.47
N ASN A 138 16.42 -3.51 -22.47
CA ASN A 138 17.43 -2.46 -22.46
C ASN A 138 17.39 -1.71 -21.13
N PHE A 139 18.50 -1.79 -20.38
CA PHE A 139 18.63 -1.22 -19.05
C PHE A 139 19.41 0.10 -19.02
N THR A 140 19.92 0.56 -20.16
CA THR A 140 20.54 1.88 -20.26
C THR A 140 19.47 2.95 -20.06
N ASN A 141 19.64 3.80 -19.03
CA ASN A 141 18.69 4.85 -18.67
C ASN A 141 17.24 4.34 -18.51
N ILE A 142 17.05 3.19 -17.85
CA ILE A 142 15.76 2.51 -17.70
C ILE A 142 14.64 3.44 -17.18
N CYS A 143 14.94 4.33 -16.23
CA CYS A 143 13.96 5.28 -15.70
C CYS A 143 13.40 6.22 -16.79
N TYR A 144 14.27 6.73 -17.67
CA TYR A 144 13.88 7.59 -18.78
C TYR A 144 13.04 6.83 -19.81
N SER A 145 13.51 5.64 -20.19
CA SER A 145 12.82 4.78 -21.16
C SER A 145 11.41 4.39 -20.70
N LEU A 146 11.28 4.01 -19.42
CA LEU A 146 10.00 3.65 -18.82
C LEU A 146 9.07 4.85 -18.63
N SER A 147 9.60 6.01 -18.21
CA SER A 147 8.79 7.22 -18.01
C SER A 147 8.26 7.76 -19.33
N LEU A 148 9.11 7.85 -20.36
CA LEU A 148 8.70 8.33 -21.69
C LEU A 148 7.60 7.44 -22.27
N ARG A 149 7.78 6.12 -22.22
CA ARG A 149 6.77 5.17 -22.72
C ARG A 149 5.46 5.27 -21.95
N HIS A 150 5.53 5.36 -20.62
CA HIS A 150 4.34 5.54 -19.78
C HIS A 150 3.61 6.83 -20.10
N GLN A 151 4.33 7.96 -20.26
CA GLN A 151 3.74 9.24 -20.61
C GLN A 151 3.01 9.20 -21.96
N LEU A 152 3.64 8.61 -22.99
CA LEU A 152 3.01 8.40 -24.29
C LEU A 152 1.75 7.54 -24.20
N TYR A 153 1.78 6.49 -23.37
CA TYR A 153 0.62 5.63 -23.14
C TYR A 153 -0.51 6.38 -22.43
N GLN A 154 -0.22 7.25 -21.46
CA GLN A 154 -1.25 8.09 -20.82
C GLN A 154 -1.84 9.09 -21.81
N CYS A 155 -1.03 9.73 -22.68
CA CYS A 155 -1.56 10.61 -23.73
C CYS A 155 -2.54 9.88 -24.66
N TYR A 156 -2.19 8.66 -25.09
CA TYR A 156 -3.07 7.84 -25.92
C TYR A 156 -4.40 7.53 -25.22
N LEU A 157 -4.37 7.11 -23.95
CA LEU A 157 -5.59 6.81 -23.19
C LEU A 157 -6.49 8.03 -23.02
N ASN A 158 -5.90 9.19 -22.70
CA ASN A 158 -6.64 10.43 -22.50
C ASN A 158 -7.27 10.98 -23.80
N LEU A 159 -6.65 10.72 -24.96
CA LEU A 159 -7.21 11.09 -26.26
C LEU A 159 -8.31 10.12 -26.72
N ALA A 160 -8.33 8.89 -26.21
CA ALA A 160 -9.29 7.87 -26.57
C ALA A 160 -10.60 7.94 -25.76
N THR A 161 -10.66 8.77 -24.73
CA THR A 161 -11.87 9.03 -23.93
C THR A 161 -12.51 10.35 -24.36
N ASP A 162 -13.75 10.33 -24.84
CA ASP A 162 -14.53 11.55 -25.18
C ASP A 162 -14.82 12.43 -23.95
N ASP A 163 -14.66 11.88 -22.74
CA ASP A 163 -14.70 12.61 -21.48
C ASP A 163 -13.29 13.13 -21.13
N LEU A 164 -12.95 14.31 -21.64
CA LEU A 164 -11.87 15.09 -21.05
C LEU A 164 -12.23 15.34 -19.57
N PRO A 165 -11.32 15.07 -18.61
CA PRO A 165 -11.60 15.42 -17.23
C PRO A 165 -11.91 16.92 -17.17
N GLU A 166 -13.08 17.28 -16.62
CA GLU A 166 -13.39 18.66 -16.29
C GLU A 166 -12.18 19.26 -15.59
N GLU A 167 -11.70 20.37 -16.14
CA GLU A 167 -10.57 21.13 -15.63
C GLU A 167 -10.94 21.61 -14.22
N LYS A 168 -10.68 20.77 -13.20
CA LYS A 168 -10.64 21.23 -11.82
C LYS A 168 -9.42 22.14 -11.72
N LEU A 169 -9.64 23.41 -12.03
CA LEU A 169 -8.78 24.53 -11.66
C LEU A 169 -8.54 24.44 -10.15
N GLU A 170 -7.43 23.82 -9.76
CA GLU A 170 -6.93 23.94 -8.40
C GLU A 170 -6.45 25.38 -8.23
N VAL A 171 -7.23 26.20 -7.53
CA VAL A 171 -6.84 27.56 -7.17
C VAL A 171 -5.78 27.45 -6.06
N GLY A 172 -4.54 27.71 -6.45
CA GLY A 172 -3.36 27.75 -5.57
C GLY A 172 -2.19 28.42 -6.30
N GLN A 173 -1.19 28.92 -5.57
CA GLN A 173 -0.05 29.61 -6.18
C GLN A 173 0.59 28.74 -7.27
N SER A 174 0.70 29.30 -8.47
CA SER A 174 1.39 28.68 -9.58
C SER A 174 2.82 28.36 -9.17
N ILE A 175 3.09 27.10 -8.87
CA ILE A 175 4.46 26.61 -8.90
C ILE A 175 4.77 26.56 -10.39
N ASN A 176 5.60 27.49 -10.86
CA ASN A 176 6.20 27.41 -12.19
C ASN A 176 7.06 26.14 -12.23
N VAL A 177 6.44 25.01 -12.54
CA VAL A 177 7.17 23.85 -13.04
C VAL A 177 7.62 24.28 -14.43
N ILE A 178 8.85 24.78 -14.51
CA ILE A 178 9.57 24.88 -15.76
C ILE A 178 9.75 23.44 -16.22
N VAL A 179 8.79 22.94 -16.99
CA VAL A 179 9.03 21.81 -17.89
C VAL A 179 10.07 22.34 -18.86
N PRO A 180 11.31 21.82 -18.88
CA PRO A 180 12.28 22.28 -19.85
C PRO A 180 11.70 21.96 -21.21
N GLN A 181 11.37 22.99 -21.99
CA GLN A 181 11.05 22.82 -23.39
C GLN A 181 12.23 22.08 -24.04
N ARG A 182 11.92 20.94 -24.64
CA ARG A 182 12.79 20.10 -25.49
C ARG A 182 13.89 20.93 -26.15
N HIS A 183 15.10 20.86 -25.59
CA HIS A 183 16.30 20.96 -26.40
C HIS A 183 16.66 19.53 -26.81
N PHE A 184 16.55 19.26 -28.10
CA PHE A 184 17.12 18.08 -28.71
C PHE A 184 18.64 18.16 -28.53
N TYR A 185 19.21 17.33 -27.66
CA TYR A 185 20.66 17.18 -27.60
C TYR A 185 21.08 16.21 -28.72
N TYR A 186 21.36 16.77 -29.90
CA TYR A 186 22.39 16.25 -30.78
C TYR A 186 23.59 17.18 -30.62
N GLU A 187 24.58 16.78 -29.84
CA GLU A 187 25.99 17.11 -30.08
C GLU A 187 26.85 16.39 -29.04
N THR A 188 27.59 15.41 -29.54
CA THR A 188 28.66 14.71 -28.86
C THR A 188 29.93 15.54 -28.97
N GLU A 189 30.29 16.32 -27.95
CA GLU A 189 31.69 16.78 -27.78
C GLU A 189 32.10 16.76 -26.29
N TRP A 190 32.85 15.71 -25.97
CA TRP A 190 34.05 15.69 -25.13
C TRP A 190 34.09 16.47 -23.81
N ILE A 191 33.97 15.68 -22.75
CA ILE A 191 34.76 15.78 -21.52
C ILE A 191 36.25 15.89 -21.89
N LEU A 192 36.77 17.10 -22.07
CA LEU A 192 38.20 17.42 -22.01
C LEU A 192 38.39 18.91 -21.62
N SER A 193 38.29 19.21 -20.32
CA SER A 193 39.18 20.19 -19.67
C SER A 193 39.19 19.94 -18.16
N THR A 194 39.99 18.97 -17.75
CA THR A 194 40.61 18.99 -16.42
C THR A 194 41.62 20.13 -16.37
N GLU A 195 41.80 20.68 -15.16
CA GLU A 195 42.70 21.78 -14.77
C GLU A 195 42.12 23.19 -15.03
N THR A 196 42.09 24.13 -14.09
CA THR A 196 42.97 24.35 -12.94
C THR A 196 42.36 25.41 -11.99
N HIS A 197 42.91 25.45 -10.76
CA HIS A 197 42.86 26.51 -9.74
C HIS A 197 41.88 26.40 -8.57
N ALA A 198 42.42 25.74 -7.54
CA ALA A 198 42.29 26.12 -6.13
C ALA A 198 42.34 27.65 -5.90
N LYS A 199 41.46 28.15 -5.03
CA LYS A 199 41.68 29.29 -4.14
C LYS A 199 40.58 29.38 -3.08
N TYR A 200 40.76 28.62 -2.01
CA TYR A 200 40.33 28.97 -0.65
C TYR A 200 41.38 28.45 0.34
N MET A 201 42.58 29.04 0.26
CA MET A 201 43.49 29.41 1.34
C MET A 201 44.59 30.30 0.74
#